data_AF-A0AAD6TWQ1-F1
#
_entry.id   AF-A0AAD6TWQ1-F1
#
_cell.length_a   1.000
_cell.length_b   1.000
_cell.length_c   1.000
_cell.angle_alpha   90.00
_cell.angle_beta   90.00
_cell.angle_gamma   90.00
#
_symmetry.space_group_name_H-M   'P 1'
#
loop_
_entity.id
_entity.type
_entity.pdbx_description
1 polymer ?
#
loop_
_entity_poly.entity_id
_entity_poly.type
_entity_poly.pdbx_seq_one_letter_code
_entity_poly.pdbx_strand_id
1 'polypeptide(L)'
;MQRAVERDSENRSNYAMCAVNPSRIFKTFTDAALREVVDSIATSTGALLEIVNYNVEGQQYVCAGELVALQTMTNVLNYLKVQKIDIAKVMIASFISNAC
;
A
#
# COMPACT_ATOMS: atom_id res chain seq x y z
N MET A 1 -9.40 15.01 16.46
CA MET A 1 -8.23 14.56 15.68
C MET A 1 -7.47 15.68 14.96
N GLN A 2 -8.06 16.85 14.67
CA GLN A 2 -7.41 17.90 13.85
C GLN A 2 -6.06 18.44 14.37
N ARG A 3 -5.85 18.45 15.70
CA ARG A 3 -4.61 18.93 16.35
C ARG A 3 -3.54 17.85 16.57
N ALA A 4 -3.83 16.58 16.22
CA ALA A 4 -2.91 15.48 16.44
C ALA A 4 -1.79 15.40 15.39
N VAL A 5 -1.89 16.21 14.34
CA VAL A 5 -0.97 16.21 13.20
C VAL A 5 -0.47 17.63 13.01
N GLU A 6 0.84 17.78 12.85
CA GLU A 6 1.47 19.06 12.53
C GLU A 6 0.99 19.59 11.18
N ARG A 7 0.91 20.92 11.08
CA ARG A 7 0.39 21.60 9.89
C ARG A 7 1.29 22.77 9.51
N ASP A 8 1.35 23.02 8.22
CA ASP A 8 2.04 24.19 7.67
C ASP A 8 1.24 25.50 7.89
N SER A 9 1.79 26.63 7.43
CA SER A 9 1.16 27.95 7.54
C SER A 9 -0.17 28.07 6.78
N GLU A 10 -0.44 27.15 5.84
CA GLU A 10 -1.69 27.05 5.08
C GLU A 10 -2.65 26.01 5.70
N ASN A 11 -2.34 25.51 6.90
CA ASN A 11 -3.12 24.52 7.63
C ASN A 11 -3.22 23.15 6.92
N ARG A 12 -2.25 22.80 6.06
CA ARG A 12 -2.14 21.49 5.40
C ARG A 12 -1.27 20.53 6.20
N SER A 13 -1.48 19.23 6.04
CA SER A 13 -0.65 18.18 6.68
C SER A 13 0.04 17.30 5.66
N ASN A 14 1.18 16.73 6.07
CA ASN A 14 1.92 15.73 5.28
C ASN A 14 1.32 14.32 5.35
N TYR A 15 0.14 14.16 5.96
CA TYR A 15 -0.57 12.90 6.09
C TYR A 15 -1.91 12.95 5.38
N ALA A 16 -2.31 11.84 4.79
CA ALA A 16 -3.59 11.67 4.12
C ALA A 16 -4.11 10.24 4.23
N MET A 17 -5.26 9.99 3.59
CA MET A 17 -5.84 8.67 3.43
C MET A 17 -6.14 8.42 1.95
N CYS A 18 -5.99 7.18 1.50
CA CYS A 18 -6.24 6.74 0.14
C CYS A 18 -7.15 5.51 0.15
N ALA A 19 -8.23 5.54 -0.62
CA ALA A 19 -9.08 4.38 -0.83
C ALA A 19 -8.45 3.47 -1.92
N VAL A 20 -8.30 2.20 -1.60
CA VAL A 20 -7.65 1.20 -2.46
C VAL A 20 -8.64 0.08 -2.77
N ASN A 21 -8.70 -0.31 -4.04
CA ASN A 21 -9.49 -1.45 -4.51
C ASN A 21 -8.58 -2.52 -5.13
N PRO A 22 -8.23 -3.58 -4.37
CA PRO A 22 -7.42 -4.72 -4.81
C PRO A 22 -7.92 -5.36 -6.12
N SER A 23 -9.24 -5.53 -6.26
CA SER A 23 -9.86 -6.17 -7.43
C SER A 23 -9.64 -5.42 -8.75
N ARG A 24 -9.22 -4.14 -8.70
CA ARG A 24 -8.93 -3.31 -9.87
C ARG A 24 -7.48 -3.41 -10.34
N ILE A 25 -6.62 -4.06 -9.56
CA ILE A 25 -5.22 -4.32 -9.88
C ILE A 25 -5.16 -5.62 -10.68
N PHE A 26 -5.51 -6.74 -10.05
CA PHE A 26 -5.57 -8.08 -10.65
C PHE A 26 -6.69 -8.92 -10.01
N LYS A 27 -7.21 -9.91 -10.75
CA LYS A 27 -8.23 -10.84 -10.22
C LYS A 27 -7.72 -11.70 -9.06
N THR A 28 -6.42 -12.01 -9.06
CA THR A 28 -5.75 -12.84 -8.03
C THR A 28 -5.04 -12.00 -6.96
N PHE A 29 -5.16 -10.67 -7.01
CA PHE A 29 -4.51 -9.79 -6.04
C PHE A 29 -5.31 -9.79 -4.73
N THR A 30 -4.78 -10.46 -3.71
CA THR A 30 -5.43 -10.70 -2.42
C THR A 30 -5.19 -9.57 -1.41
N ASP A 31 -5.89 -9.60 -0.29
CA ASP A 31 -5.66 -8.72 0.84
C ASP A 31 -4.25 -8.91 1.44
N ALA A 32 -3.76 -10.16 1.49
CA ALA A 32 -2.40 -10.47 1.92
C ALA A 32 -1.35 -9.80 1.02
N ALA A 33 -1.57 -9.80 -0.30
CA ALA A 33 -0.67 -9.10 -1.23
C ALA A 33 -0.70 -7.59 -1.03
N LEU A 34 -1.86 -7.00 -0.72
CA LEU A 34 -1.93 -5.57 -0.38
C LEU A 34 -1.15 -5.24 0.90
N ARG A 35 -1.32 -6.06 1.95
CA ARG A 35 -0.59 -5.91 3.23
C ARG A 35 0.91 -5.96 3.00
N GLU A 36 1.39 -6.95 2.25
CA GLU A 36 2.82 -7.09 1.94
C GLU A 36 3.39 -5.86 1.22
N VAL A 37 2.66 -5.30 0.24
CA VAL A 37 3.10 -4.09 -0.47
C VAL A 37 3.18 -2.90 0.49
N VAL A 38 2.17 -2.72 1.35
CA VAL A 38 2.16 -1.66 2.36
C VAL A 38 3.32 -1.80 3.34
N ASP A 39 3.51 -3.00 3.90
CA ASP A 39 4.57 -3.30 4.86
C ASP A 39 5.96 -3.15 4.24
N SER A 40 6.13 -3.60 2.99
CA SER A 40 7.38 -3.45 2.24
C SER A 40 7.74 -1.97 2.02
N ILE A 41 6.76 -1.12 1.69
CA ILE A 41 6.98 0.31 1.49
C ILE A 41 7.33 0.97 2.82
N ALA A 42 6.57 0.70 3.89
CA ALA A 42 6.83 1.25 5.22
C ALA A 42 8.22 0.86 5.73
N THR A 43 8.59 -0.42 5.60
CA THR A 43 9.91 -0.93 6.04
C THR A 43 11.05 -0.37 5.21
N SER A 44 10.89 -0.27 3.88
CA SER A 44 11.97 0.18 2.99
C SER A 44 12.20 1.70 3.05
N THR A 45 11.14 2.48 3.31
CA THR A 45 11.21 3.94 3.33
C THR A 45 11.36 4.52 4.73
N GLY A 46 10.95 3.76 5.77
CA GLY A 46 10.83 4.26 7.14
C GLY A 46 9.66 5.22 7.37
N ALA A 47 8.83 5.48 6.35
CA ALA A 47 7.69 6.39 6.41
C ALA A 47 6.44 5.68 6.93
N LEU A 48 5.55 6.42 7.60
CA LEU A 48 4.28 5.87 8.07
C LEU A 48 3.37 5.52 6.88
N LEU A 49 2.95 4.25 6.80
CA LEU A 49 1.94 3.77 5.86
C LEU A 49 1.26 2.52 6.43
N GLU A 50 -0.06 2.57 6.61
CA GLU A 50 -0.83 1.47 7.20
C GLU A 50 -2.22 1.35 6.56
N ILE A 51 -2.77 0.14 6.58
CA ILE A 51 -4.19 -0.09 6.23
C ILE A 51 -5.02 0.18 7.50
N VAL A 52 -5.80 1.25 7.48
CA VAL A 52 -6.59 1.70 8.64
C VAL A 52 -8.07 1.33 8.56
N ASN A 53 -8.55 0.87 7.40
CA ASN A 53 -9.92 0.37 7.27
C ASN A 53 -10.01 -0.83 6.34
N TYR A 54 -10.67 -1.87 6.85
CA TYR A 54 -10.94 -3.14 6.19
C TYR A 54 -12.45 -3.24 5.90
N ASN A 55 -12.96 -2.43 4.96
CA ASN A 55 -14.40 -2.33 4.71
C ASN A 55 -14.98 -3.57 4.02
N VAL A 56 -14.42 -3.95 2.86
CA VAL A 56 -14.91 -5.07 2.04
C VAL A 56 -13.72 -5.89 1.56
N GLU A 57 -13.70 -7.17 1.93
CA GLU A 57 -12.64 -8.11 1.56
C GLU A 57 -12.42 -8.14 0.04
N GLY A 58 -11.16 -7.98 -0.37
CA GLY A 58 -10.74 -7.96 -1.76
C GLY A 58 -11.20 -6.75 -2.59
N GLN A 59 -11.95 -5.79 -2.02
CA GLN A 59 -12.53 -4.69 -2.80
C GLN A 59 -12.34 -3.29 -2.24
N GLN A 60 -12.44 -3.09 -0.93
CA GLN A 60 -12.46 -1.74 -0.36
C GLN A 60 -11.63 -1.68 0.91
N TYR A 61 -10.50 -1.00 0.79
CA TYR A 61 -9.56 -0.76 1.87
C TYR A 61 -9.24 0.72 1.92
N VAL A 62 -8.86 1.23 3.08
CA VAL A 62 -8.32 2.59 3.22
C VAL A 62 -6.95 2.50 3.82
N CYS A 63 -5.96 3.06 3.12
CA CYS A 63 -4.59 3.21 3.61
C CYS A 63 -4.40 4.64 4.10
N ALA A 64 -3.71 4.83 5.21
CA ALA A 64 -3.33 6.13 5.74
C ALA A 64 -1.82 6.19 5.95
N GLY A 65 -1.25 7.38 5.81
CA GLY A 65 0.19 7.54 5.94
C GLY A 65 0.67 8.88 5.43
N GLU A 66 1.99 8.99 5.31
CA GLU A 66 2.63 10.15 4.71
C GLU A 66 2.32 10.25 3.22
N LEU A 67 2.21 11.48 2.70
CA LEU A 67 1.91 11.73 1.28
C LEU A 67 2.88 11.03 0.34
N VAL A 68 4.17 11.01 0.67
CA VAL A 68 5.22 10.36 -0.14
C VAL A 68 5.05 8.83 -0.16
N ALA A 69 4.68 8.23 0.98
CA ALA A 69 4.43 6.79 1.07
C ALA A 69 3.16 6.39 0.30
N LEU A 70 2.09 7.17 0.42
CA LEU A 70 0.84 6.98 -0.34
C LEU A 70 1.04 7.12 -1.86
N GLN A 71 1.86 8.08 -2.28
CA GLN A 71 2.23 8.26 -3.69
C GLN A 71 3.06 7.08 -4.19
N THR A 72 4.04 6.62 -3.39
CA THR A 72 4.85 5.43 -3.69
C THR A 72 3.96 4.20 -3.87
N MET A 73 3.05 3.95 -2.93
CA MET A 73 2.08 2.87 -3.01
C MET A 73 1.23 2.96 -4.28
N THR A 74 0.69 4.13 -4.58
CA THR A 74 -0.11 4.34 -5.81
C THR A 74 0.69 3.98 -7.07
N ASN A 75 1.94 4.42 -7.14
CA ASN A 75 2.82 4.12 -8.28
C ASN A 75 3.14 2.62 -8.40
N VAL A 76 3.44 1.96 -7.27
CA VAL A 76 3.71 0.52 -7.22
C VAL A 76 2.48 -0.28 -7.69
N LEU A 77 1.29 0.01 -7.15
CA LEU A 77 0.06 -0.71 -7.53
C LEU A 77 -0.31 -0.48 -9.01
N ASN A 78 -0.10 0.73 -9.53
CA ASN A 78 -0.27 1.02 -10.95
C ASN A 78 0.74 0.28 -11.83
N TYR A 79 2.00 0.22 -11.41
CA TYR A 79 3.04 -0.53 -12.11
C TYR A 79 2.70 -2.02 -12.19
N LEU A 80 2.29 -2.62 -11.06
CA LEU A 80 1.90 -4.03 -10.98
C LEU A 80 0.73 -4.35 -11.92
N LYS A 81 -0.27 -3.46 -11.98
CA LYS A 81 -1.40 -3.58 -12.90
C LYS A 81 -0.95 -3.58 -14.36
N VAL A 82 -0.05 -2.68 -14.74
CA VAL A 82 0.43 -2.54 -16.13
C VAL A 82 1.29 -3.73 -16.54
N GLN A 83 2.22 -4.16 -15.68
CA GLN A 83 3.15 -5.25 -15.98
C GLN A 83 2.50 -6.63 -15.95
N LYS A 84 1.28 -6.75 -15.43
CA LYS A 84 0.59 -8.03 -15.25
C LYS A 84 1.37 -9.01 -14.36
N ILE A 85 2.13 -8.48 -13.42
CA ILE A 85 2.92 -9.26 -12.48
C ILE A 85 1.98 -9.79 -11.40
N ASP A 86 1.88 -11.11 -11.33
CA ASP A 86 1.18 -11.79 -10.24
C ASP A 86 2.14 -11.91 -9.05
N ILE A 87 2.00 -11.03 -8.06
CA ILE A 87 2.85 -11.03 -6.85
C ILE A 87 2.80 -12.38 -6.13
N ALA A 88 1.68 -13.12 -6.21
CA ALA A 88 1.60 -14.47 -5.64
C ALA A 88 2.66 -15.41 -6.24
N LYS A 89 3.03 -15.22 -7.51
CA LYS A 89 4.09 -16.00 -8.18
C LYS A 89 5.49 -15.51 -7.85
N VAL A 90 5.66 -14.20 -7.64
CA VAL A 90 6.97 -13.61 -7.30
C VAL A 90 7.35 -13.88 -5.84
N MET A 91 6.40 -13.82 -4.90
CA MET A 91 6.66 -14.17 -3.50
C MET A 91 7.08 -15.62 -3.32
N ILE A 92 6.49 -16.57 -4.06
CA ILE A 92 6.92 -17.98 -4.06
C ILE A 92 8.37 -18.10 -4.56
N ALA A 93 8.74 -17.35 -5.61
CA ALA A 93 10.10 -17.39 -6.15
C ALA A 93 11.14 -16.83 -5.17
N SER A 94 10.83 -15.73 -4.47
CA SER A 94 11.73 -15.14 -3.46
C SER A 94 11.88 -16.03 -2.21
N PHE A 95 10.84 -16.77 -1.82
CA PHE A 95 10.93 -17.75 -0.72
C PHE A 95 11.85 -18.94 -1.07
N ILE A 96 11.86 -19.40 -2.32
CA ILE A 96 12.74 -20.50 -2.75
C ILE A 96 14.20 -20.02 -2.89
N SER A 97 14.43 -18.77 -3.29
CA SER A 97 15.80 -18.23 -3.46
C SER A 97 16.53 -17.93 -2.14
N ASN A 98 15.82 -17.74 -1.03
CA ASN A 98 16.40 -17.56 0.30
C ASN A 98 16.41 -18.85 1.15
N ALA A 99 15.90 -19.96 0.61
CA ALA A 99 15.83 -21.26 1.29
C ALA A 99 16.79 -22.32 0.69
N CYS A 100 17.62 -21.95 -0.29
CA CYS A 100 18.69 -22.75 -0.87
C CYS A 100 20.06 -22.12 -0.58
#